data_AF-A0A7Y1V4W7-F1
#
_entry.id   AF-A0A7Y1V4W7-F1
#
_cell.length_a   1.000
_cell.length_b   1.000
_cell.length_c   1.000
_cell.angle_alpha   90.00
_cell.angle_beta   90.00
_cell.angle_gamma   90.00
#
_symmetry.space_group_name_H-M   'P 1'
#
loop_
_entity.id
_entity.type
_entity.pdbx_description
1 polymer ?
#
loop_
_entity_poly.entity_id
_entity_poly.type
_entity_poly.pdbx_seq_one_letter_code
_entity_poly.pdbx_strand_id
1 'polypeptide(L)'
;MSGTPFDGVDKCSIAFADVDGDNDNDVLITGLTKISRISKLYTNDGSGTFTEMSGTPFDGVAFSSIAFADVDGDNDNDLLITGQIGSAGIAKLFTNDGDGTFVEMTDTPFDGVLFSYIAFADVDGDNDNDLLITGLKRTNTSETQISKLYTNDGGGEFTYPYAIPNPICAIPSHCKIRYLAFSIEQGRHMS
;
A
#
# COMPACT_ATOMS: atom_id res chain seq x y z
N MET A 1 27.66 -7.14 -19.35
CA MET A 1 27.37 -7.24 -17.92
C MET A 1 26.59 -8.53 -17.75
N SER A 2 27.17 -9.55 -17.10
CA SER A 2 26.47 -10.81 -16.78
C SER A 2 26.25 -10.86 -15.26
N GLY A 3 25.19 -11.43 -14.71
CA GLY A 3 24.13 -12.24 -15.31
C GLY A 3 23.02 -12.45 -14.28
N THR A 4 22.16 -11.45 -14.15
CA THR A 4 20.89 -11.52 -13.44
C THR A 4 19.81 -10.90 -14.32
N PRO A 5 18.54 -11.34 -14.24
CA PRO A 5 17.45 -10.67 -14.94
C PRO A 5 17.12 -9.30 -14.34
N PHE A 6 17.57 -9.03 -13.11
CA PHE A 6 17.23 -7.82 -12.36
C PHE A 6 18.11 -6.61 -12.69
N ASP A 7 17.47 -5.44 -12.77
CA ASP A 7 18.15 -4.15 -12.82
C ASP A 7 18.72 -3.74 -11.47
N GLY A 8 19.90 -3.14 -11.46
CA GLY A 8 20.45 -2.49 -10.27
C GLY A 8 19.74 -1.17 -9.98
N VAL A 9 19.15 -1.05 -8.79
CA VAL A 9 18.38 0.12 -8.35
C VAL A 9 18.82 0.65 -6.98
N ASP A 10 18.62 1.94 -6.73
CA ASP A 10 18.67 2.55 -5.40
C ASP A 10 17.30 3.16 -5.01
N LYS A 11 17.16 3.59 -3.74
CA LYS A 11 15.92 4.19 -3.19
C LYS A 11 14.70 3.31 -3.51
N CYS A 12 14.90 2.01 -3.36
CA CYS A 12 14.08 0.96 -3.89
C CYS A 12 13.23 0.30 -2.80
N SER A 13 12.29 -0.52 -3.24
CA SER A 13 11.58 -1.48 -2.41
C SER A 13 11.44 -2.79 -3.17
N ILE A 14 11.39 -3.89 -2.42
CA ILE A 14 11.28 -5.27 -2.91
C ILE A 14 10.21 -5.98 -2.08
N ALA A 15 9.35 -6.75 -2.76
CA ALA A 15 8.41 -7.64 -2.13
C ALA A 15 8.22 -8.89 -3.00
N PHE A 16 8.00 -10.00 -2.33
CA PHE A 16 7.67 -11.28 -2.94
C PHE A 16 6.20 -11.60 -2.69
N ALA A 17 5.53 -12.16 -3.69
CA ALA A 17 4.17 -12.68 -3.63
C ALA A 17 3.99 -13.65 -4.80
N ASP A 18 3.11 -14.63 -4.66
CA ASP A 18 2.60 -15.41 -5.79
C ASP A 18 1.55 -14.55 -6.51
N VAL A 19 1.87 -14.05 -7.70
CA VAL A 19 0.98 -13.14 -8.44
C VAL A 19 0.20 -13.82 -9.55
N ASP A 20 0.62 -15.02 -9.97
CA ASP A 20 -0.01 -15.75 -11.09
C ASP A 20 -0.59 -17.13 -10.69
N GLY A 21 -0.62 -17.42 -9.39
CA GLY A 21 -1.35 -18.54 -8.79
C GLY A 21 -0.63 -19.88 -8.95
N ASP A 22 0.64 -19.89 -9.36
CA ASP A 22 1.41 -21.12 -9.57
C ASP A 22 2.07 -21.67 -8.29
N ASN A 23 1.89 -20.97 -7.15
CA ASN A 23 2.47 -21.24 -5.82
C ASN A 23 3.98 -21.02 -5.73
N ASP A 24 4.58 -20.34 -6.69
CA ASP A 24 5.95 -19.87 -6.63
C ASP A 24 6.00 -18.36 -6.34
N ASN A 25 6.94 -17.93 -5.50
CA ASN A 25 7.04 -16.51 -5.18
C ASN A 25 7.68 -15.73 -6.34
N ASP A 26 6.91 -14.80 -6.88
CA ASP A 26 7.36 -13.78 -7.83
C ASP A 26 7.95 -12.57 -7.10
N VAL A 27 8.54 -11.63 -7.84
CA VAL A 27 9.17 -10.46 -7.23
C VAL A 27 8.86 -9.18 -7.97
N LEU A 28 8.41 -8.18 -7.22
CA LEU A 28 8.31 -6.80 -7.69
C LEU A 28 9.49 -6.00 -7.16
N ILE A 29 10.17 -5.27 -8.05
CA ILE A 29 11.27 -4.36 -7.71
C ILE A 29 10.91 -2.97 -8.20
N THR A 30 10.91 -2.02 -7.27
CA THR A 30 10.76 -0.59 -7.58
C THR A 30 12.05 0.15 -7.27
N GLY A 31 12.32 1.29 -7.92
CA GLY A 31 13.46 2.13 -7.54
C GLY A 31 14.03 2.96 -8.67
N LEU A 32 15.17 3.58 -8.42
CA LEU A 32 15.86 4.44 -9.37
C LEU A 32 17.09 3.72 -9.96
N THR A 33 17.10 3.58 -11.28
CA THR A 33 18.27 3.19 -12.06
C THR A 33 19.12 4.43 -12.39
N LYS A 34 20.20 4.24 -13.17
CA LYS A 34 21.02 5.37 -13.65
C LYS A 34 20.26 6.38 -14.52
N ILE A 35 19.16 5.98 -15.15
CA ILE A 35 18.48 6.78 -16.18
C ILE A 35 16.99 6.98 -15.93
N SER A 36 16.36 6.12 -15.14
CA SER A 36 14.90 6.13 -14.95
C SER A 36 14.49 5.51 -13.63
N ARG A 37 13.30 5.89 -13.16
CA ARG A 37 12.57 5.15 -12.13
C ARG A 37 11.91 3.94 -12.76
N ILE A 38 11.85 2.82 -12.05
CA ILE A 38 11.25 1.57 -12.53
C ILE A 38 10.35 0.96 -11.47
N SER A 39 9.39 0.17 -11.93
CA SER A 39 8.57 -0.75 -11.15
C SER A 39 8.39 -1.98 -12.04
N LYS A 40 9.15 -3.04 -11.76
CA LYS A 40 9.23 -4.24 -12.61
C LYS A 40 8.86 -5.47 -11.83
N LEU A 41 7.88 -6.21 -12.33
CA LEU A 41 7.47 -7.50 -11.83
C LEU A 41 8.18 -8.60 -12.62
N TYR A 42 8.66 -9.61 -11.91
CA TYR A 42 9.31 -10.77 -12.51
C TYR A 42 8.65 -12.03 -11.98
N THR A 43 8.17 -12.89 -12.87
CA THR A 43 7.60 -14.19 -12.49
C THR A 43 8.67 -15.24 -12.33
N ASN A 44 8.49 -16.18 -11.41
CA ASN A 44 9.41 -17.25 -11.07
C ASN A 44 8.85 -18.61 -11.47
N ASP A 45 9.59 -19.37 -12.29
CA ASP A 45 9.16 -20.71 -12.74
C ASP A 45 9.31 -21.84 -11.69
N GLY A 46 9.37 -21.49 -10.41
CA GLY A 46 9.65 -22.42 -9.30
C GLY A 46 11.07 -22.95 -9.20
N SER A 47 11.90 -22.77 -10.23
CA SER A 47 13.31 -23.16 -10.21
C SER A 47 14.26 -22.03 -9.79
N GLY A 48 13.70 -20.85 -9.51
CA GLY A 48 14.46 -19.62 -9.27
C GLY A 48 14.87 -18.91 -10.57
N THR A 49 14.23 -19.26 -11.70
CA THR A 49 14.42 -18.55 -12.97
C THR A 49 13.35 -17.48 -13.12
N PHE A 50 13.80 -16.22 -13.10
CA PHE A 50 12.91 -15.07 -13.14
C PHE A 50 12.81 -14.46 -14.54
N THR A 51 11.58 -14.17 -14.99
CA THR A 51 11.29 -13.51 -16.27
C THR A 51 10.52 -12.21 -16.03
N GLU A 52 10.98 -11.09 -16.59
CA GLU A 52 10.25 -9.81 -16.49
C GLU A 52 8.88 -9.91 -17.16
N MET A 53 7.82 -9.59 -16.42
CA MET A 53 6.47 -9.49 -16.94
C MET A 53 6.31 -8.15 -17.68
N SER A 54 5.97 -8.22 -18.97
CA SER A 54 5.76 -7.03 -19.79
C SER A 54 4.32 -6.54 -19.71
N GLY A 55 4.12 -5.22 -19.75
CA GLY A 55 2.78 -4.63 -19.88
C GLY A 55 2.06 -4.40 -18.55
N THR A 56 2.75 -4.54 -17.42
CA THR A 56 2.21 -4.18 -16.10
C THR A 56 1.81 -2.69 -16.04
N PRO A 57 0.73 -2.33 -15.33
CA PRO A 57 0.22 -0.96 -15.27
C PRO A 57 1.02 -0.03 -14.33
N PHE A 58 2.15 -0.48 -13.78
CA PHE A 58 2.86 0.24 -12.73
C PHE A 58 3.70 1.40 -13.28
N ASP A 59 3.52 2.58 -12.68
CA ASP A 59 4.43 3.68 -12.89
C ASP A 59 5.80 3.38 -12.26
N GLY A 60 6.88 3.80 -12.93
CA GLY A 60 8.21 3.74 -12.34
C GLY A 60 8.37 4.72 -11.17
N VAL A 61 8.67 4.20 -9.98
CA VAL A 61 8.79 5.00 -8.74
C VAL A 61 10.16 4.88 -8.07
N ALA A 62 10.46 5.80 -7.16
CA ALA A 62 11.60 5.73 -6.25
C ALA A 62 11.24 6.34 -4.89
N PHE A 63 12.07 6.12 -3.88
CA PHE A 63 11.76 6.40 -2.47
C PHE A 63 10.45 5.73 -2.05
N SER A 64 10.28 4.51 -2.53
CA SER A 64 9.03 3.77 -2.53
C SER A 64 8.93 2.78 -1.38
N SER A 65 7.71 2.31 -1.15
CA SER A 65 7.41 1.07 -0.44
C SER A 65 6.40 0.30 -1.28
N ILE A 66 6.53 -1.01 -1.30
CA ILE A 66 5.56 -1.93 -1.90
C ILE A 66 5.12 -2.94 -0.85
N ALA A 67 3.87 -3.37 -0.94
CA ALA A 67 3.35 -4.49 -0.16
C ALA A 67 2.24 -5.18 -0.95
N PHE A 68 2.17 -6.50 -0.77
CA PHE A 68 1.09 -7.33 -1.27
C PHE A 68 0.16 -7.75 -0.13
N ALA A 69 -1.13 -7.81 -0.42
CA ALA A 69 -2.17 -8.34 0.46
C ALA A 69 -3.44 -8.58 -0.36
N ASP A 70 -4.22 -9.58 -0.01
CA ASP A 70 -5.62 -9.70 -0.47
C ASP A 70 -6.43 -8.59 0.20
N VAL A 71 -6.93 -7.63 -0.59
CA VAL A 71 -7.72 -6.50 -0.11
C VAL A 71 -9.20 -6.57 -0.50
N ASP A 72 -9.58 -7.40 -1.46
CA ASP A 72 -10.98 -7.52 -1.92
C ASP A 72 -11.61 -8.92 -1.69
N GLY A 73 -10.89 -9.80 -1.00
CA GLY A 73 -11.37 -11.07 -0.46
C GLY A 73 -11.43 -12.20 -1.49
N ASP A 74 -10.79 -12.04 -2.65
CA ASP A 74 -10.77 -13.05 -3.70
C ASP A 74 -9.65 -14.11 -3.52
N ASN A 75 -8.76 -13.90 -2.56
CA ASN A 75 -7.56 -14.70 -2.23
C ASN A 75 -6.38 -14.53 -3.19
N ASP A 76 -6.38 -13.50 -4.03
CA ASP A 76 -5.27 -13.14 -4.88
C ASP A 76 -4.45 -11.99 -4.27
N ASN A 77 -3.15 -11.93 -4.60
CA ASN A 77 -2.27 -10.92 -4.03
C ASN A 77 -2.42 -9.57 -4.76
N ASP A 78 -3.17 -8.65 -4.17
CA ASP A 78 -3.23 -7.25 -4.62
C ASP A 78 -1.98 -6.48 -4.22
N LEU A 79 -1.76 -5.33 -4.86
CA LEU A 79 -0.51 -4.58 -4.75
C LEU A 79 -0.76 -3.11 -4.40
N LEU A 80 -0.14 -2.65 -3.30
CA LEU A 80 -0.02 -1.23 -3.01
C LEU A 80 1.40 -0.74 -3.28
N ILE A 81 1.52 0.27 -4.16
CA ILE A 81 2.77 0.99 -4.43
C ILE A 81 2.67 2.41 -3.88
N THR A 82 3.60 2.78 -3.01
CA THR A 82 3.86 4.19 -2.66
C THR A 82 5.22 4.63 -3.19
N GLY A 83 5.44 5.93 -3.31
CA GLY A 83 6.73 6.46 -3.73
C GLY A 83 6.58 7.74 -4.52
N GLN A 84 7.59 8.09 -5.31
CA GLN A 84 7.60 9.35 -6.04
C GLN A 84 7.62 9.16 -7.55
N ILE A 85 6.77 9.93 -8.25
CA ILE A 85 6.82 10.17 -9.70
C ILE A 85 7.10 11.66 -9.93
N GLY A 86 8.16 11.98 -10.66
CA GLY A 86 8.61 13.37 -10.80
C GLY A 86 8.91 13.99 -9.43
N SER A 87 8.16 15.03 -9.05
CA SER A 87 8.22 15.67 -7.73
C SER A 87 7.13 15.21 -6.75
N ALA A 88 6.07 14.56 -7.23
CA ALA A 88 4.88 14.20 -6.45
C ALA A 88 5.02 12.83 -5.78
N GLY A 89 4.52 12.72 -4.54
CA GLY A 89 4.29 11.42 -3.89
C GLY A 89 3.04 10.76 -4.46
N ILE A 90 3.01 9.42 -4.46
CA ILE A 90 1.88 8.61 -4.90
C ILE A 90 1.59 7.50 -3.89
N ALA A 91 0.36 6.99 -3.92
CA ALA A 91 -0.09 5.78 -3.26
C ALA A 91 -1.15 5.17 -4.19
N LYS A 92 -0.83 4.05 -4.83
CA LYS A 92 -1.68 3.41 -5.86
C LYS A 92 -1.90 1.95 -5.51
N LEU A 93 -3.16 1.56 -5.42
CA LEU A 93 -3.60 0.19 -5.18
C LEU A 93 -3.99 -0.44 -6.52
N PHE A 94 -3.58 -1.67 -6.73
CA PHE A 94 -3.89 -2.46 -7.91
C PHE A 94 -4.46 -3.80 -7.46
N THR A 95 -5.65 -4.16 -7.92
CA THR A 95 -6.20 -5.50 -7.71
C THR A 95 -5.64 -6.47 -8.74
N ASN A 96 -5.54 -7.76 -8.40
CA ASN A 96 -5.02 -8.81 -9.26
C ASN A 96 -6.00 -9.99 -9.36
N ASP A 97 -6.39 -10.38 -10.58
CA ASP A 97 -7.32 -11.50 -10.79
C ASP A 97 -6.63 -12.90 -10.69
N GLY A 98 -5.50 -12.99 -9.97
CA GLY A 98 -4.77 -14.24 -9.73
C GLY A 98 -3.93 -14.78 -10.89
N ASP A 99 -3.86 -14.09 -12.03
CA ASP A 99 -3.07 -14.49 -13.22
C ASP A 99 -1.96 -13.50 -13.59
N GLY A 100 -1.66 -12.56 -12.68
CA GLY A 100 -0.72 -11.47 -12.87
C GLY A 100 -1.32 -10.27 -13.61
N THR A 101 -2.63 -10.26 -13.89
CA THR A 101 -3.34 -9.12 -14.48
C THR A 101 -3.74 -8.12 -13.41
N PHE A 102 -2.98 -7.02 -13.32
CA PHE A 102 -3.25 -5.94 -12.37
C PHE A 102 -4.14 -4.83 -12.96
N VAL A 103 -5.07 -4.31 -12.14
CA VAL A 103 -5.93 -3.16 -12.48
C VAL A 103 -5.85 -2.08 -11.38
N GLU A 104 -5.55 -0.83 -11.75
CA GLU A 104 -5.48 0.28 -10.78
C GLU A 104 -6.86 0.65 -10.24
N MET A 105 -7.00 0.73 -8.91
CA MET A 105 -8.15 1.31 -8.23
C MET A 105 -8.02 2.84 -8.16
N THR A 106 -8.94 3.57 -8.81
CA THR A 106 -8.80 5.03 -9.00
C THR A 106 -9.33 5.91 -7.87
N ASP A 107 -10.20 5.38 -7.00
CA ASP A 107 -10.93 6.17 -6.00
C ASP A 107 -10.51 5.85 -4.55
N THR A 108 -9.23 5.52 -4.35
CA THR A 108 -8.70 5.22 -3.01
C THR A 108 -8.49 6.47 -2.15
N PRO A 109 -8.67 6.40 -0.82
CA PRO A 109 -8.58 7.56 0.09
C PRO A 109 -7.12 7.93 0.46
N PHE A 110 -6.13 7.37 -0.24
CA PHE A 110 -4.73 7.43 0.18
C PHE A 110 -4.08 8.77 -0.16
N ASP A 111 -3.28 9.27 0.77
CA ASP A 111 -2.40 10.39 0.46
C ASP A 111 -1.19 9.90 -0.34
N GLY A 112 -0.86 10.57 -1.43
CA GLY A 112 0.39 10.35 -2.14
C GLY A 112 1.61 10.65 -1.25
N VAL A 113 2.46 9.65 -1.02
CA VAL A 113 3.63 9.74 -0.12
C VAL A 113 4.90 9.19 -0.75
N LEU A 114 6.04 9.64 -0.21
CA LEU A 114 7.37 9.12 -0.51
C LEU A 114 8.17 8.97 0.78
N PHE A 115 9.33 8.30 0.73
CA PHE A 115 10.08 7.90 1.93
C PHE A 115 9.15 7.18 2.93
N SER A 116 8.35 6.28 2.38
CA SER A 116 7.19 5.68 3.02
C SER A 116 7.45 4.25 3.47
N TYR A 117 6.54 3.75 4.30
CA TYR A 117 6.35 2.33 4.58
C TYR A 117 4.87 2.00 4.56
N ILE A 118 4.56 0.79 4.09
CA ILE A 118 3.23 0.20 4.04
C ILE A 118 3.22 -1.01 4.97
N ALA A 119 2.13 -1.19 5.72
CA ALA A 119 1.85 -2.44 6.42
C ALA A 119 0.37 -2.75 6.33
N PHE A 120 0.06 -4.01 6.01
CA PHE A 120 -1.28 -4.57 6.07
C PHE A 120 -1.41 -5.46 7.31
N ALA A 121 -2.55 -5.38 7.99
CA ALA A 121 -2.95 -6.27 9.08
C ALA A 121 -4.42 -6.05 9.41
N ASP A 122 -5.15 -7.10 9.76
CA ASP A 122 -6.45 -6.99 10.43
C ASP A 122 -6.26 -6.36 11.83
N VAL A 123 -6.75 -5.13 12.03
CA VAL A 123 -6.61 -4.40 13.30
C VAL A 123 -7.89 -4.35 14.13
N ASP A 124 -9.05 -4.67 13.56
CA ASP A 124 -10.35 -4.57 14.24
C ASP A 124 -11.10 -5.90 14.39
N GLY A 125 -10.58 -6.98 13.80
CA GLY A 125 -10.98 -8.36 13.99
C GLY A 125 -12.09 -8.83 13.06
N ASP A 126 -12.30 -8.16 11.92
CA ASP A 126 -13.26 -8.58 10.89
C ASP A 126 -12.69 -9.59 9.87
N ASN A 127 -11.38 -9.84 9.93
CA ASN A 127 -10.56 -10.67 9.03
C ASN A 127 -10.23 -10.02 7.67
N ASP A 128 -10.40 -8.71 7.55
CA ASP A 128 -10.00 -7.96 6.36
C ASP A 128 -8.68 -7.21 6.61
N ASN A 129 -7.81 -7.13 5.59
CA ASN A 129 -6.52 -6.47 5.75
C ASN A 129 -6.67 -4.95 5.81
N ASP A 130 -6.56 -4.37 7.01
CA ASP A 130 -6.44 -2.91 7.18
C ASP A 130 -5.06 -2.41 6.78
N LEU A 131 -4.94 -1.10 6.54
CA LEU A 131 -3.76 -0.50 5.94
C LEU A 131 -3.19 0.64 6.79
N LEU A 132 -1.92 0.53 7.17
CA LEU A 132 -1.13 1.61 7.73
C LEU A 132 -0.13 2.15 6.69
N ILE A 133 -0.26 3.43 6.35
CA ILE A 133 0.73 4.16 5.54
C ILE A 133 1.46 5.16 6.41
N THR A 134 2.79 5.09 6.40
CA THR A 134 3.67 6.15 6.93
C THR A 134 4.49 6.76 5.81
N GLY A 135 4.90 8.03 5.95
CA GLY A 135 5.80 8.65 4.97
C GLY A 135 5.74 10.15 4.95
N LEU A 136 6.27 10.74 3.89
CA LEU A 136 6.29 12.18 3.65
C LEU A 136 5.26 12.53 2.56
N LYS A 137 4.24 13.30 2.92
CA LYS A 137 3.34 13.93 1.95
C LYS A 137 3.95 15.25 1.50
N ARG A 138 4.21 15.40 0.21
CA ARG A 138 4.72 16.64 -0.40
C ARG A 138 3.63 17.31 -1.22
N THR A 139 3.44 18.60 -0.99
CA THR A 139 2.64 19.49 -1.84
C THR A 139 3.55 20.56 -2.45
N ASN A 140 3.00 21.47 -3.25
CA ASN A 140 3.75 22.60 -3.81
C ASN A 140 4.23 23.60 -2.75
N THR A 141 3.67 23.57 -1.55
CA THR A 141 3.91 24.58 -0.51
C THR A 141 4.34 24.00 0.84
N SER A 142 4.28 22.68 1.03
CA SER A 142 4.62 22.03 2.29
C SER A 142 5.10 20.60 2.12
N GLU A 143 5.87 20.14 3.10
CA GLU A 143 6.15 18.73 3.33
C GLU A 143 5.69 18.38 4.75
N THR A 144 4.90 17.32 4.89
CA THR A 144 4.35 16.87 6.17
C THR A 144 4.55 15.38 6.34
N GLN A 145 5.08 14.94 7.47
CA GLN A 145 5.12 13.52 7.81
C GLN A 145 3.70 13.06 8.15
N ILE A 146 3.32 11.88 7.64
CA ILE A 146 2.02 11.27 7.93
C ILE A 146 2.20 9.86 8.49
N SER A 147 1.23 9.44 9.28
CA SER A 147 1.01 8.06 9.71
C SER A 147 -0.50 7.88 9.80
N LYS A 148 -1.08 7.18 8.83
CA LYS A 148 -2.54 7.04 8.67
C LYS A 148 -2.91 5.57 8.59
N LEU A 149 -3.83 5.17 9.47
CA LEU A 149 -4.49 3.88 9.48
C LEU A 149 -5.84 4.02 8.77
N TYR A 150 -6.10 3.12 7.83
CA TYR A 150 -7.30 3.01 7.03
C TYR A 150 -7.95 1.66 7.30
N THR A 151 -9.26 1.60 7.54
CA THR A 151 -9.98 0.33 7.63
C THR A 151 -10.38 -0.16 6.25
N ASN A 152 -10.28 -1.45 5.99
CA ASN A 152 -10.88 -2.10 4.82
C ASN A 152 -12.28 -2.64 5.18
N ASP A 153 -13.15 -2.88 4.20
CA ASP A 153 -14.46 -3.53 4.40
C ASP A 153 -14.53 -4.96 3.82
N GLY A 154 -13.38 -5.48 3.40
CA GLY A 154 -13.22 -6.78 2.75
C GLY A 154 -13.50 -6.78 1.25
N GLY A 155 -13.91 -5.65 0.67
CA GLY A 155 -14.16 -5.49 -0.77
C GLY A 155 -13.24 -4.47 -1.45
N GLY A 156 -12.12 -4.13 -0.82
CA GLY A 156 -11.16 -3.14 -1.30
C GLY A 156 -11.54 -1.69 -1.02
N GLU A 157 -12.61 -1.43 -0.26
CA GLU A 157 -13.05 -0.07 0.07
C GLU A 157 -12.44 0.41 1.40
N PHE A 158 -11.46 1.31 1.30
CA PHE A 158 -10.76 1.84 2.46
C PHE A 158 -11.41 3.10 3.03
N THR A 159 -11.46 3.23 4.37
CA THR A 159 -12.03 4.42 5.06
C THR A 159 -11.05 5.08 6.03
N TYR A 160 -11.10 6.42 6.12
CA TYR A 160 -10.41 7.27 7.11
C TYR A 160 -11.33 8.40 7.59
N PRO A 161 -11.33 8.81 8.88
CA PRO A 161 -10.47 8.34 9.96
C PRO A 161 -10.93 7.00 10.53
N TYR A 162 -9.96 6.16 10.93
CA TYR A 162 -10.19 4.94 11.68
C TYR A 162 -11.13 5.21 12.87
N ALA A 163 -12.34 4.63 12.82
CA ALA A 163 -13.31 4.70 13.90
C ALA A 163 -13.28 3.34 14.60
N ILE A 164 -12.83 3.29 15.85
CA ILE A 164 -12.95 2.09 16.68
C ILE A 164 -14.44 1.67 16.67
N PRO A 165 -14.80 0.48 16.18
CA PRO A 165 -16.12 -0.06 16.41
C PRO A 165 -16.31 -0.11 17.93
N ASN A 166 -17.39 0.51 18.44
CA ASN A 166 -17.68 0.46 19.87
C ASN A 166 -17.51 -0.99 20.35
N PRO A 167 -16.68 -1.29 21.37
CA PRO A 167 -16.61 -2.64 21.87
C PRO A 167 -18.04 -3.01 22.28
N ILE A 168 -18.62 -3.99 21.59
CA ILE A 168 -19.92 -4.55 21.94
C ILE A 168 -19.70 -5.18 23.31
N CYS A 169 -20.02 -4.43 24.37
CA CYS A 169 -19.90 -4.89 25.72
C CYS A 169 -20.93 -6.00 25.93
N ALA A 170 -20.51 -7.25 25.75
CA ALA A 170 -21.35 -8.43 25.92
C ALA A 170 -21.70 -8.76 27.39
N ILE A 171 -21.63 -7.78 28.31
CA ILE A 171 -22.01 -7.96 29.72
C ILE A 171 -22.74 -6.72 30.27
N PRO A 172 -24.04 -6.80 30.63
CA PRO A 172 -24.87 -5.59 30.82
C PRO A 172 -24.65 -4.76 32.10
N SER A 173 -23.60 -4.97 32.90
CA SER A 173 -23.60 -4.42 34.27
C SER A 173 -22.45 -3.51 34.70
N HIS A 174 -21.36 -3.33 33.94
CA HIS A 174 -20.22 -2.56 34.46
C HIS A 174 -19.48 -1.62 33.49
N CYS A 175 -19.95 -1.40 32.26
CA CYS A 175 -19.24 -0.50 31.35
C CYS A 175 -19.63 0.97 31.58
N LYS A 176 -18.88 1.68 32.43
CA LYS A 176 -18.80 3.15 32.36
C LYS A 176 -17.83 3.51 31.23
N ILE A 177 -18.35 3.61 30.01
CA ILE A 177 -17.61 4.18 28.88
C ILE A 177 -17.55 5.70 29.11
N ARG A 178 -16.37 6.21 29.48
CA ARG A 178 -16.08 7.64 29.41
C ARG A 178 -15.43 7.91 28.06
N TYR A 179 -16.16 8.60 27.19
CA TYR A 179 -15.63 9.18 25.96
C TYR A 179 -14.54 10.22 26.31
N LEU A 180 -13.40 10.15 25.63
CA LEU A 180 -12.54 11.32 25.39
C LEU A 180 -12.61 11.58 23.89
N ALA A 181 -13.55 12.43 23.49
CA ALA A 181 -13.56 12.98 22.14
C ALA A 181 -12.31 13.84 21.96
N PHE A 182 -11.47 13.52 20.98
CA PHE A 182 -10.47 14.44 20.46
C PHE A 182 -11.22 15.59 19.76
N SER A 183 -11.35 16.74 20.42
CA SER A 183 -11.81 17.96 19.77
C SER A 183 -10.63 18.58 19.04
N ILE A 184 -10.66 18.55 17.70
CA ILE A 184 -9.80 19.42 16.89
C ILE A 184 -10.43 20.82 16.96
N GLU A 185 -9.99 21.65 17.89
CA GLU A 185 -10.29 23.08 17.85
C GLU A 185 -9.58 23.70 16.63
N GLN A 186 -10.31 23.91 15.54
CA GLN A 186 -9.90 24.90 14.56
C GLN A 186 -10.08 26.29 15.16
N GLY A 187 -8.94 26.97 15.37
CA GLY A 187 -8.87 28.34 15.83
C GLY A 187 -9.63 29.27 14.90
N ARG A 188 -10.74 29.81 15.40
CA ARG A 188 -11.46 30.92 14.79
C ARG A 188 -10.84 32.22 15.28
N HIS A 189 -9.90 32.79 14.52
CA HIS A 189 -9.54 34.20 14.65
C HIS A 189 -10.30 35.01 13.59
N MET A 190 -11.33 35.73 14.03
CA MET A 190 -11.83 36.94 13.38
C MET A 190 -11.83 38.06 14.42
N SER A 191 -10.85 38.95 14.29
CA SER A 191 -10.97 40.41 14.41
C SER A 191 -9.62 41.04 14.07
#